data_AF-A0A2I0NXP5-F1
#
_entry.id   AF-A0A2I0NXP5-F1
#
_cell.length_a   1.000
_cell.length_b   1.000
_cell.length_c   1.000
_cell.angle_alpha   90.00
_cell.angle_beta   90.00
_cell.angle_gamma   90.00
#
_symmetry.space_group_name_H-M   'P 1'
#
loop_
_entity.id
_entity.type
_entity.pdbx_description
1 polymer ?
#
loop_
_entity_poly.entity_id
_entity_poly.type
_entity_poly.pdbx_seq_one_letter_code
_entity_poly.pdbx_strand_id
1 'polypeptide(L)'
;MTNPAGSEQDKIYYGIDDKPEFSKNLFYSFQWMFFSLANVIVVPAVLGISLGLTELEIAQLAQRTFLVSGLACLLQIYIGHRLPVLEGAGGMWL
;
A
#
# COMPACT_ATOMS: atom_id res chain seq x y z
N MET A 1 -25.77 25.76 35.54
CA MET A 1 -25.33 24.45 36.07
C MET A 1 -24.56 23.76 34.96
N THR A 2 -23.32 23.42 35.26
CA THR A 2 -22.22 23.03 34.37
C THR A 2 -22.38 21.62 33.81
N ASN A 3 -22.07 21.43 32.53
CA ASN A 3 -21.69 20.11 32.00
C ASN A 3 -20.16 20.12 31.76
N PRO A 4 -19.36 19.44 32.61
CA PRO A 4 -17.92 19.36 32.45
C PRO A 4 -17.53 17.95 31.95
N ALA A 5 -17.40 17.77 30.65
CA ALA A 5 -16.63 16.66 30.06
C ALA A 5 -16.48 16.88 28.55
N GLY A 6 -15.37 17.47 28.14
CA GLY A 6 -14.80 17.13 26.84
C GLY A 6 -14.04 15.81 27.01
N SER A 7 -14.14 14.91 26.03
CA SER A 7 -13.28 13.72 25.96
C SER A 7 -12.83 13.48 24.52
N GLU A 8 -11.81 14.25 24.12
CA GLU A 8 -10.58 13.86 23.38
C GLU A 8 -10.62 13.04 22.07
N GLN A 9 -11.77 12.60 21.56
CA GLN A 9 -11.84 11.73 20.37
C GLN A 9 -12.00 12.45 19.03
N ASP A 10 -12.08 13.78 19.01
CA ASP A 10 -12.34 14.57 17.79
C ASP A 10 -11.12 15.41 17.36
N LYS A 11 -9.95 14.79 17.34
CA LYS A 11 -8.69 15.43 16.91
C LYS A 11 -7.89 14.52 15.99
N ILE A 12 -8.50 14.12 14.88
CA ILE A 12 -7.73 13.53 13.78
C ILE A 12 -6.83 14.65 13.22
N TYR A 13 -5.51 14.47 13.26
CA TYR A 13 -4.52 15.51 12.90
C TYR A 13 -4.58 15.89 11.40
N TYR A 14 -5.13 15.00 10.56
CA TYR A 14 -5.42 15.23 9.13
C TYR A 14 -6.75 14.55 8.75
N GLY A 15 -7.64 15.25 8.06
CA GLY A 15 -8.80 14.64 7.40
C GLY A 15 -8.40 13.81 6.17
N ILE A 16 -9.31 12.96 5.65
CA ILE A 16 -9.04 12.10 4.47
C ILE A 16 -8.71 12.93 3.22
N ASP A 17 -9.31 14.12 3.10
CA ASP A 17 -9.12 15.04 1.97
C ASP A 17 -8.03 16.11 2.21
N ASP A 18 -7.44 16.16 3.41
CA ASP A 18 -6.40 17.14 3.72
C ASP A 18 -5.09 16.79 2.99
N LYS A 19 -4.53 17.78 2.31
CA LYS A 19 -3.21 17.66 1.67
C LYS A 19 -2.15 18.19 2.63
N PRO A 20 -1.35 17.32 3.29
CA PRO A 20 -0.24 17.78 4.12
C PRO A 20 0.81 18.53 3.30
N GLU A 21 1.72 19.23 3.99
CA GLU A 21 2.88 19.87 3.35
C GLU A 21 3.61 18.90 2.42
N PHE A 22 4.06 19.37 1.27
CA PHE A 22 4.63 18.53 0.21
C PHE A 22 5.73 17.58 0.71
N SER A 23 6.62 18.05 1.59
CA SER A 23 7.69 17.22 2.17
C SER A 23 7.16 16.07 3.03
N LYS A 24 6.10 16.31 3.81
CA LYS A 24 5.45 15.27 4.63
C LYS A 24 4.71 14.28 3.73
N ASN A 25 4.00 14.78 2.72
CA ASN A 25 3.32 13.93 1.74
C ASN A 25 4.29 13.02 0.99
N LEU A 26 5.43 13.56 0.57
CA LEU A 26 6.47 12.79 -0.11
C LEU A 26 7.06 11.72 0.82
N PHE A 27 7.36 12.07 2.07
CA PHE A 27 7.85 11.11 3.06
C PHE A 27 6.84 9.98 3.34
N TYR A 28 5.56 10.32 3.53
CA TYR A 28 4.50 9.32 3.70
C TYR A 28 4.31 8.46 2.45
N SER A 29 4.44 9.04 1.25
CA SER A 29 4.40 8.29 -0.01
C SER A 29 5.54 7.29 -0.12
N PHE A 30 6.77 7.67 0.27
CA PHE A 30 7.90 6.74 0.33
C PHE A 30 7.69 5.65 1.38
N GLN A 31 7.25 6.01 2.58
CA GLN A 31 6.91 5.05 3.63
C GLN A 31 5.88 4.04 3.12
N TRP A 32 4.81 4.52 2.47
CA TRP A 32 3.77 3.70 1.90
C TRP A 32 4.30 2.79 0.79
N MET A 33 5.17 3.30 -0.08
CA MET A 33 5.82 2.53 -1.14
C MET A 33 6.63 1.36 -0.58
N PHE A 34 7.45 1.57 0.45
CA PHE A 34 8.26 0.49 1.04
C PHE A 34 7.40 -0.54 1.78
N PHE A 35 6.38 -0.09 2.52
CA PHE A 35 5.41 -0.99 3.15
C PHE A 35 4.70 -1.88 2.11
N SER A 36 4.30 -1.26 1.00
CA SER A 36 3.64 -1.95 -0.12
C SER A 36 4.56 -2.94 -0.82
N LEU A 37 5.82 -2.56 -1.06
CA LEU A 37 6.82 -3.42 -1.68
C LEU A 37 7.07 -4.68 -0.86
N ALA A 38 7.20 -4.55 0.47
CA ALA A 38 7.37 -5.68 1.36
C ALA A 38 6.21 -6.68 1.28
N ASN A 39 4.97 -6.21 1.07
CA ASN A 39 3.80 -7.07 0.90
C ASN A 39 3.76 -7.75 -0.48
N VAL A 40 4.09 -7.01 -1.54
CA VAL A 40 3.99 -7.51 -2.93
C VAL A 40 4.98 -8.65 -3.22
N ILE A 41 6.14 -8.69 -2.57
CA ILE A 41 7.15 -9.75 -2.78
C ILE A 41 6.81 -11.09 -2.10
N VAL A 42 5.91 -11.09 -1.10
CA VAL A 42 5.57 -12.31 -0.35
C VAL A 42 4.80 -13.30 -1.23
N VAL A 43 3.82 -12.82 -1.99
CA VAL A 43 2.99 -13.63 -2.90
C VAL A 43 3.84 -14.44 -3.90
N PRO A 44 4.69 -13.83 -4.75
CA PRO A 44 5.50 -14.56 -5.72
C PRO A 44 6.54 -15.46 -5.06
N ALA A 45 7.05 -15.10 -3.88
CA ALA A 45 7.97 -15.96 -3.13
C ALA A 45 7.28 -17.26 -2.67
N VAL A 46 6.11 -17.15 -2.03
CA VAL A 46 5.35 -18.31 -1.55
C VAL A 46 4.85 -19.18 -2.72
N LEU A 47 4.30 -18.55 -3.76
CA LEU A 47 3.86 -19.27 -4.95
C LEU A 47 5.01 -20.00 -5.64
N GLY A 48 6.16 -19.34 -5.77
CA GLY A 48 7.35 -19.90 -6.39
C GLY A 48 7.86 -21.15 -5.67
N ILE A 49 7.91 -21.11 -4.34
CA ILE A 49 8.25 -22.29 -3.52
C ILE A 49 7.20 -23.40 -3.71
N SER A 50 5.91 -23.08 -3.71
CA SER A 50 4.85 -24.10 -3.84
C SER A 50 4.82 -24.78 -5.22
N LEU A 51 5.23 -24.04 -6.26
CA LEU A 51 5.28 -24.53 -7.64
C LEU A 51 6.62 -25.22 -7.98
N GLY A 52 7.58 -25.24 -7.04
CA GLY A 52 8.90 -25.83 -7.26
C GLY A 52 9.76 -25.06 -8.27
N LEU A 53 9.54 -23.75 -8.40
CA LEU A 53 10.29 -22.88 -9.30
C LEU A 53 11.73 -22.69 -8.82
N THR A 54 12.64 -22.49 -9.78
CA THR A 54 14.03 -22.09 -9.51
C THR A 54 14.10 -20.66 -8.97
N GLU A 55 15.19 -20.31 -8.26
CA GLU A 55 15.38 -18.95 -7.72
C GLU A 55 15.29 -17.86 -8.81
N LEU A 56 15.77 -18.16 -10.03
CA LEU A 56 15.68 -17.26 -11.17
C LEU A 56 14.22 -17.02 -11.59
N GLU A 57 13.41 -18.07 -11.63
CA GLU A 57 11.99 -17.97 -12.00
C GLU A 57 11.19 -17.24 -10.93
N ILE A 58 11.51 -17.44 -9.64
CA ILE A 58 10.91 -16.69 -8.54
C ILE A 58 11.24 -15.19 -8.65
N ALA A 59 12.50 -14.86 -8.96
CA ALA A 59 12.91 -13.48 -9.16
C ALA A 59 12.19 -12.84 -10.37
N GLN A 60 12.05 -13.57 -11.47
CA GLN A 60 11.30 -13.10 -12.65
C GLN A 60 9.81 -12.91 -12.34
N LEU A 61 9.21 -13.82 -11.58
CA LEU A 61 7.82 -13.72 -11.15
C LEU A 61 7.63 -12.48 -10.26
N ALA A 62 8.50 -12.28 -9.27
CA ALA A 62 8.47 -11.12 -8.39
C ALA A 62 8.60 -9.79 -9.14
N GLN A 63 9.52 -9.70 -10.11
CA GLN A 63 9.69 -8.51 -10.95
C GLN A 63 8.43 -8.19 -11.76
N ARG A 64 7.81 -9.20 -12.38
CA ARG A 64 6.58 -9.02 -13.17
C ARG A 64 5.40 -8.62 -12.30
N THR A 65 5.23 -9.29 -11.15
CA THR A 65 4.18 -8.95 -10.18
C THR A 65 4.33 -7.52 -9.68
N PHE A 66 5.55 -7.12 -9.31
CA PHE A 66 5.82 -5.74 -8.89
C PHE A 66 5.49 -4.73 -9.98
N LEU A 67 5.94 -4.98 -11.22
CA LEU A 67 5.68 -4.09 -12.35
C LEU A 67 4.17 -3.95 -12.63
N VAL A 68 3.44 -5.08 -12.67
CA VAL A 68 1.99 -5.08 -12.93
C VAL A 68 1.23 -4.38 -11.82
N SER A 69 1.52 -4.67 -10.55
CA SER A 69 0.88 -4.01 -9.40
C SER A 69 1.18 -2.51 -9.36
N GLY A 70 2.41 -2.10 -9.67
CA GLY A 70 2.78 -0.69 -9.76
C GLY A 70 2.02 0.04 -10.87
N LEU A 71 1.92 -0.58 -12.05
CA LEU A 71 1.15 -0.02 -13.17
C LEU A 71 -0.36 0.06 -12.86
N ALA A 72 -0.92 -0.95 -12.21
CA ALA A 72 -2.32 -0.95 -11.78
C ALA A 72 -2.62 0.17 -10.78
N CYS A 73 -1.73 0.38 -9.80
CA CYS A 73 -1.81 1.48 -8.84
C CYS A 73 -1.77 2.86 -9.53
N LEU A 74 -0.84 3.06 -10.46
CA LEU A 74 -0.79 4.29 -11.26
C LEU A 74 -2.10 4.49 -12.05
N LEU A 75 -2.60 3.43 -12.70
CA LEU A 75 -3.83 3.48 -13.46
C LEU A 75 -5.03 3.86 -12.58
N GLN A 76 -5.12 3.34 -11.36
CA GLN A 76 -6.18 3.71 -10.40
C GLN A 76 -6.08 5.14 -9.88
N ILE A 77 -4.86 5.66 -9.71
CA ILE A 77 -4.66 7.06 -9.34
C ILE A 77 -5.17 8.00 -10.43
N TYR A 78 -4.98 7.67 -11.71
CA TYR A 78 -5.35 8.54 -12.83
C TYR A 78 -6.79 8.34 -13.34
N ILE A 79 -7.27 7.09 -13.43
CA ILE A 79 -8.54 6.72 -14.07
C ILE A 79 -9.56 6.17 -13.06
N GLY A 80 -9.09 5.69 -11.90
CA GLY A 80 -9.93 5.11 -10.84
C GLY A 80 -10.39 6.12 -9.80
N HIS A 81 -10.50 5.65 -8.55
CA HIS A 81 -11.03 6.42 -7.42
C HIS A 81 -10.04 7.45 -6.85
N ARG A 82 -8.83 7.59 -7.42
CA ARG A 82 -7.80 8.58 -7.02
C ARG A 82 -7.27 8.46 -5.57
N LEU A 83 -7.45 7.30 -4.94
CA LEU A 83 -6.89 7.03 -3.60
C LEU A 83 -5.69 6.09 -3.74
N PRO A 84 -4.67 6.22 -2.88
CA PRO A 84 -3.52 5.33 -2.84
C PRO A 84 -3.88 4.01 -2.14
N VAL A 85 -4.72 3.19 -2.79
CA VAL A 85 -5.08 1.85 -2.31
C VAL A 85 -4.12 0.85 -2.95
N LEU A 86 -3.63 -0.10 -2.15
CA LEU A 86 -2.75 -1.15 -2.65
C LEU A 86 -3.58 -2.23 -3.34
N GLU A 87 -3.49 -2.31 -4.67
CA GLU A 87 -3.98 -3.46 -5.46
C GLU A 87 -3.01 -4.63 -5.32
N GLY A 88 -3.03 -5.26 -4.15
CA GLY A 88 -2.39 -6.55 -3.93
C GLY A 88 -3.23 -7.67 -4.54
N ALA A 89 -2.60 -8.81 -4.85
CA ALA A 89 -3.36 -10.05 -5.02
C ALA A 89 -4.23 -10.23 -3.77
N GLY A 90 -5.55 -10.13 -3.92
CA GLY A 90 -6.47 -10.17 -2.79
C GLY A 90 -6.22 -11.44 -1.96
N GLY A 91 -5.81 -11.27 -0.70
CA GLY A 91 -5.90 -12.35 0.28
C GLY A 91 -4.61 -12.83 0.97
N MET A 92 -3.70 -11.96 1.41
CA MET A 92 -2.83 -12.35 2.54
C MET A 92 -3.00 -11.40 3.72
N TRP A 93 -4.15 -11.56 4.37
CA TRP A 93 -4.25 -11.44 5.83
C TRP A 93 -3.89 -12.80 6.44
N LEU A 94 -2.62 -13.21 6.29
CA LEU A 94 -1.99 -14.26 7.08
C LEU A 94 -0.82 -13.65 7.84
#